data_AF-A0AAX1N577-F1
#
_entry.id   AF-A0AAX1N577-F1
#
_cell.length_a   1.000
_cell.length_b   1.000
_cell.length_c   1.000
_cell.angle_alpha   90.00
_cell.angle_beta   90.00
_cell.angle_gamma   90.00
#
_symmetry.space_group_name_H-M   'P 1'
#
loop_
_entity.id
_entity.type
_entity.pdbx_description
1 polymer ?
#
loop_
_entity_poly.entity_id
_entity_poly.type
_entity_poly.pdbx_seq_one_letter_code
_entity_poly.pdbx_strand_id
1 'polypeptide(L)'
;MKNISVFVVVALVFMALLSSCGGRNIEDVIPRSTAFEFSRGTEMYITEGKFQDTVKIDIYVPAKIVTVDVSTPFGKEDFHINLAEEPKEFGEEKMQESMLGKHTTYRHVLGAKDVRVHLVPEVMNSLSTGKHTITFAVLDEKDEYKQRDLNITVVPEKKK
;
A
#
# COMPACT_ATOMS: atom_id res chain seq x y z
N MET A 1 -60.97 -28.17 -11.09
CA MET A 1 -59.87 -27.47 -11.78
C MET A 1 -59.44 -26.28 -10.93
N LYS A 2 -58.45 -26.44 -10.04
CA LYS A 2 -58.09 -25.39 -9.07
C LYS A 2 -56.59 -25.39 -8.70
N ASN A 3 -55.70 -25.82 -9.60
CA ASN A 3 -54.27 -25.95 -9.30
C ASN A 3 -53.35 -25.17 -10.27
N ILE A 4 -53.91 -24.34 -11.16
CA ILE A 4 -53.11 -23.63 -12.17
C ILE A 4 -52.64 -22.25 -11.64
N SER A 5 -53.28 -21.69 -10.61
CA SER A 5 -52.99 -20.33 -10.15
C SER A 5 -51.73 -20.21 -9.27
N VAL A 6 -51.32 -21.27 -8.56
CA VAL A 6 -50.18 -21.20 -7.62
C VAL A 6 -48.85 -21.29 -8.37
N PHE A 7 -48.78 -22.13 -9.41
CA PHE A 7 -47.56 -22.30 -10.20
C PHE A 7 -47.14 -21.04 -10.97
N VAL A 8 -48.12 -20.28 -11.49
CA VAL A 8 -47.85 -19.04 -12.24
C VAL A 8 -47.32 -17.94 -11.31
N VAL A 9 -47.85 -17.85 -10.08
CA VAL A 9 -47.40 -16.85 -9.09
C VAL A 9 -46.00 -17.17 -8.58
N VAL A 10 -45.69 -18.45 -8.33
CA VAL A 10 -44.34 -18.86 -7.88
C VAL A 10 -43.29 -18.62 -8.98
N ALA A 11 -43.62 -18.86 -10.25
CA ALA A 11 -42.72 -18.60 -11.37
C ALA A 11 -42.41 -17.11 -11.56
N LEU A 12 -43.40 -16.23 -11.38
CA LEU A 12 -43.21 -14.77 -11.47
C LEU A 12 -42.37 -14.21 -10.32
N VAL A 13 -42.50 -14.75 -9.11
CA VAL A 13 -41.66 -14.36 -7.96
C VAL A 13 -40.20 -14.79 -8.17
N PHE A 14 -39.96 -15.96 -8.77
CA PHE A 14 -38.59 -16.41 -9.09
C PHE A 14 -37.93 -15.57 -10.19
N MET A 15 -38.67 -15.12 -11.21
CA MET A 15 -38.10 -14.23 -12.24
C MET A 15 -37.74 -12.84 -11.70
N ALA A 16 -38.51 -12.29 -10.76
CA ALA A 16 -38.20 -10.99 -10.15
C ALA A 16 -36.94 -11.03 -9.25
N LEU A 17 -36.63 -12.19 -8.66
CA LEU A 17 -35.44 -12.36 -7.80
C LEU A 17 -34.13 -12.48 -8.59
N LEU A 18 -34.17 -12.86 -9.87
CA LEU A 18 -32.98 -12.93 -10.72
C LEU A 18 -32.59 -11.57 -11.32
N SER A 19 -33.49 -10.57 -11.27
CA SER A 19 -33.22 -9.21 -11.75
C SER A 19 -32.57 -8.31 -10.69
N SER A 20 -32.36 -8.80 -9.47
CA SER A 20 -31.65 -8.08 -8.39
C SER A 20 -30.18 -8.49 -8.28
N CYS A 21 -29.55 -8.94 -9.37
CA CYS A 21 -28.10 -8.82 -9.49
C CYS A 21 -27.80 -7.40 -9.93
N GLY A 22 -27.83 -6.47 -8.97
CA GLY A 22 -27.21 -5.17 -9.12
C GLY A 22 -25.76 -5.40 -9.50
N GLY A 23 -25.45 -5.25 -10.79
CA GLY A 23 -24.10 -5.38 -11.31
C GLY A 23 -23.22 -4.42 -10.52
N ARG A 24 -22.31 -4.98 -9.73
CA ARG A 24 -21.18 -4.20 -9.21
C ARG A 24 -20.42 -3.77 -10.45
N ASN A 25 -20.52 -2.49 -10.81
CA ASN A 25 -19.77 -1.95 -11.93
C ASN A 25 -18.30 -2.26 -11.67
N ILE A 26 -17.62 -2.80 -12.68
CA ILE A 26 -16.18 -3.12 -12.62
C ILE A 26 -15.38 -1.83 -12.31
N GLU A 27 -15.94 -0.67 -12.61
CA GLU A 27 -15.42 0.67 -12.29
C GLU A 27 -15.40 1.00 -10.78
N ASP A 28 -16.16 0.31 -9.93
CA ASP A 28 -16.14 0.55 -8.46
C ASP A 28 -15.00 -0.20 -7.74
N VAL A 29 -14.18 -0.96 -8.46
CA VAL A 29 -13.01 -1.68 -7.91
C VAL A 29 -11.70 -0.91 -8.16
N ILE A 30 -11.70 0.08 -9.06
CA ILE A 30 -10.51 0.89 -9.34
C ILE A 30 -10.53 2.11 -8.40
N PRO A 31 -9.48 2.34 -7.60
CA PRO A 31 -9.37 3.54 -6.77
C PRO A 31 -9.59 4.78 -7.63
N ARG A 32 -10.55 5.65 -7.26
CA ARG A 32 -10.82 6.89 -8.01
C ARG A 32 -9.77 7.98 -7.75
N SER A 33 -8.95 7.78 -6.73
CA SER A 33 -7.86 8.66 -6.31
C SER A 33 -6.77 7.83 -5.66
N THR A 34 -5.56 8.37 -5.61
CA THR A 34 -4.46 7.73 -4.89
C THR A 34 -4.77 7.58 -3.40
N ALA A 35 -4.46 6.42 -2.84
CA ALA A 35 -4.66 6.09 -1.43
C ALA A 35 -3.38 5.52 -0.83
N PHE A 36 -3.18 5.79 0.46
CA PHE A 36 -2.09 5.25 1.27
C PHE A 36 -2.68 4.58 2.50
N GLU A 37 -2.43 3.29 2.66
CA GLU A 37 -2.89 2.50 3.79
C GLU A 37 -1.70 2.06 4.64
N PHE A 38 -1.70 2.47 5.91
CA PHE A 38 -0.60 2.18 6.85
C PHE A 38 -1.06 1.11 7.84
N SER A 39 -0.36 -0.03 7.91
CA SER A 39 -0.73 -1.13 8.80
C SER A 39 -0.70 -0.78 10.30
N ARG A 40 -0.04 0.31 10.66
CA ARG A 40 0.07 0.83 12.04
C ARG A 40 -0.48 2.25 12.19
N GLY A 41 -1.22 2.75 11.19
CA GLY A 41 -1.61 4.16 11.12
C GLY A 41 -0.44 5.08 10.74
N THR A 42 -0.71 6.38 10.66
CA THR A 42 0.28 7.41 10.28
C THR A 42 1.07 7.95 11.45
N GLU A 43 0.73 7.57 12.68
CA GLU A 43 1.37 8.00 13.92
C GLU A 43 1.72 6.76 14.73
N MET A 44 2.99 6.59 15.07
CA MET A 44 3.45 5.42 15.80
C MET A 44 4.46 5.74 16.89
N TYR A 45 4.38 4.96 17.97
CA TYR A 45 5.26 5.05 19.13
C TYR A 45 6.00 3.74 19.28
N ILE A 46 7.33 3.78 19.27
CA ILE A 46 8.17 2.58 19.40
C ILE A 46 9.24 2.79 20.47
N THR A 47 9.69 1.70 21.08
CA THR A 47 10.83 1.71 22.00
C THR A 47 12.11 1.45 21.21
N GLU A 48 13.13 2.28 21.45
CA GLU A 48 14.44 2.18 20.80
C GLU A 48 15.00 0.75 20.86
N GLY A 49 15.34 0.20 19.69
CA GLY A 49 15.92 -1.14 19.55
C GLY A 49 15.01 -2.34 19.89
N LYS A 50 13.69 -2.13 20.06
CA LYS A 50 12.74 -3.18 20.46
C LYS A 50 11.59 -3.41 19.48
N PHE A 51 11.65 -2.83 18.29
CA PHE A 51 10.65 -3.08 17.26
C PHE A 51 10.81 -4.49 16.70
N GLN A 52 9.72 -5.28 16.67
CA GLN A 52 9.77 -6.69 16.24
C GLN A 52 8.94 -6.98 15.00
N ASP A 53 8.05 -6.06 14.63
CA ASP A 53 7.09 -6.26 13.54
C ASP A 53 7.59 -5.63 12.23
N THR A 54 6.83 -5.81 11.15
CA THR A 54 7.02 -5.06 9.91
C THR A 54 5.87 -4.06 9.75
N VAL A 55 6.18 -2.79 9.50
CA VAL A 55 5.17 -1.82 9.07
C VAL A 55 4.96 -2.00 7.56
N LYS A 56 3.71 -2.10 7.14
CA LYS A 56 3.34 -2.22 5.72
C LYS A 56 2.63 -0.94 5.31
N ILE A 57 3.03 -0.40 4.16
CA ILE A 57 2.40 0.76 3.54
C ILE A 57 1.95 0.30 2.16
N ASP A 58 0.64 0.21 1.97
CA ASP A 58 0.04 -0.10 0.68
C ASP A 58 -0.34 1.22 0.00
N ILE A 59 0.18 1.43 -1.21
CA ILE A 59 -0.09 2.61 -2.02
C ILE A 59 -0.87 2.16 -3.24
N TYR A 60 -2.03 2.75 -3.45
CA TYR A 60 -2.91 2.46 -4.57
C TYR A 60 -3.06 3.72 -5.41
N VAL A 61 -2.94 3.61 -6.73
CA VAL A 61 -3.11 4.72 -7.67
C VAL A 61 -4.21 4.41 -8.69
N PRO A 62 -4.92 5.43 -9.22
CA PRO A 62 -5.96 5.23 -10.23
C PRO A 62 -5.38 4.77 -11.59
N ALA A 63 -4.16 5.18 -11.90
CA ALA A 63 -3.41 4.85 -13.11
C ALA A 63 -2.18 3.97 -12.79
N LYS A 64 -1.27 3.76 -13.73
CA LYS A 64 -0.03 3.01 -13.47
C LYS A 64 0.98 3.87 -12.72
N ILE A 65 1.69 3.27 -11.76
CA ILE A 65 2.79 3.90 -11.03
C ILE A 65 3.96 4.17 -12.00
N VAL A 66 4.51 5.39 -11.91
CA VAL A 66 5.75 5.79 -12.59
C VAL A 66 6.90 5.79 -11.57
N THR A 67 6.77 6.53 -10.47
CA THR A 67 7.80 6.60 -9.42
C THR A 67 7.20 6.41 -8.03
N VAL A 68 8.03 5.89 -7.11
CA VAL A 68 7.77 5.91 -5.67
C VAL A 68 8.98 6.48 -4.95
N ASP A 69 8.77 7.59 -4.26
CA ASP A 69 9.80 8.26 -3.48
C ASP A 69 9.58 7.96 -2.00
N VAL A 70 10.65 7.59 -1.30
CA VAL A 70 10.61 7.36 0.14
C VAL A 70 11.73 8.18 0.79
N SER A 71 11.40 9.36 1.31
CA SER A 71 12.35 10.10 2.14
C SER A 71 12.35 9.50 3.53
N THR A 72 13.53 9.21 4.07
CA THR A 72 13.68 8.52 5.35
C THR A 72 14.71 9.20 6.24
N PRO A 73 14.58 9.04 7.56
CA PRO A 73 15.54 9.59 8.54
C PRO A 73 16.79 8.71 8.74
N PHE A 74 16.84 7.50 8.14
CA PHE A 74 17.92 6.53 8.33
C PHE A 74 18.81 6.46 7.09
N GLY A 75 19.94 7.17 7.13
CA GLY A 75 20.91 7.24 6.03
C GLY A 75 21.24 8.67 5.62
N LYS A 76 22.26 8.87 4.79
CA LYS A 76 22.65 10.21 4.28
C LYS A 76 21.93 10.60 2.99
N GLU A 77 21.11 9.74 2.42
CA GLU A 77 20.51 9.92 1.10
C GLU A 77 19.01 9.61 1.13
N ASP A 78 18.20 10.50 0.54
CA ASP A 78 16.77 10.26 0.29
C ASP A 78 16.62 9.09 -0.70
N PHE A 79 15.71 8.17 -0.42
CA PHE A 79 15.51 7.01 -1.29
C PHE A 79 14.55 7.35 -2.43
N HIS A 80 15.10 7.53 -3.63
CA HIS A 80 14.33 7.62 -4.86
C HIS A 80 14.24 6.23 -5.49
N ILE A 81 13.06 5.60 -5.48
CA ILE A 81 12.87 4.30 -6.15
C ILE A 81 12.00 4.51 -7.39
N ASN A 82 12.66 4.67 -8.53
CA ASN A 82 11.97 4.67 -9.82
C ASN A 82 11.49 3.25 -10.14
N LEU A 83 10.19 2.99 -9.98
CA LEU A 83 9.58 1.68 -10.26
C LEU A 83 9.29 1.47 -11.76
N ALA A 84 9.49 2.49 -12.60
CA ALA A 84 9.36 2.42 -14.05
C ALA A 84 10.68 2.14 -14.79
N GLU A 85 11.82 2.12 -14.08
CA GLU A 85 13.15 1.90 -14.67
C GLU A 85 13.89 0.73 -14.02
N GLU A 86 14.79 0.10 -14.78
CA GLU A 86 15.72 -0.90 -14.26
C GLU A 86 16.71 -0.22 -13.28
N PRO A 87 16.92 -0.77 -12.06
CA PRO A 87 17.95 -0.32 -11.14
C PRO A 87 19.30 -0.28 -11.85
N LYS A 88 20.03 0.83 -11.70
CA LYS A 88 21.31 1.05 -12.38
C LYS A 88 22.47 0.44 -11.59
N GLU A 89 22.27 0.23 -10.30
CA GLU A 89 23.28 -0.33 -9.40
C GLU A 89 22.75 -1.49 -8.55
N PHE A 90 23.64 -2.43 -8.18
CA PHE A 90 23.30 -3.57 -7.31
C PHE A 90 22.80 -3.14 -5.93
N GLY A 91 23.30 -2.00 -5.42
CA GLY A 91 22.83 -1.41 -4.16
C GLY A 91 21.36 -0.99 -4.23
N GLU A 92 20.95 -0.34 -5.32
CA GLU A 92 19.57 0.08 -5.57
C GLU A 92 18.64 -1.13 -5.67
N GLU A 93 19.05 -2.20 -6.36
CA GLU A 93 18.27 -3.44 -6.46
C GLU A 93 18.06 -4.08 -5.08
N LYS A 94 19.10 -4.16 -4.24
CA LYS A 94 19.00 -4.71 -2.88
C LYS A 94 18.10 -3.87 -1.97
N MET A 95 18.17 -2.56 -2.09
CA MET A 95 17.31 -1.64 -1.35
C MET A 95 15.84 -1.77 -1.79
N GLN A 96 15.60 -1.88 -3.09
CA GLN A 96 14.27 -2.15 -3.64
C GLN A 96 13.71 -3.49 -3.12
N GLU A 97 14.49 -4.58 -3.15
CA GLU A 97 14.09 -5.89 -2.60
C GLU A 97 13.77 -5.81 -1.09
N SER A 98 14.50 -5.00 -0.33
CA SER A 98 14.25 -4.85 1.12
C SER A 98 12.91 -4.17 1.43
N MET A 99 12.51 -3.23 0.57
CA MET A 99 11.29 -2.42 0.73
C MET A 99 10.08 -3.09 0.09
N LEU A 100 10.21 -3.73 -1.08
CA LEU A 100 9.11 -4.40 -1.76
C LEU A 100 8.92 -5.87 -1.31
N GLY A 101 9.84 -6.37 -0.49
CA GLY A 101 9.92 -7.76 -0.07
C GLY A 101 10.86 -8.61 -0.95
N LYS A 102 11.34 -9.71 -0.37
CA LYS A 102 12.31 -10.61 -1.04
C LYS A 102 11.79 -11.07 -2.40
N HIS A 103 12.66 -11.02 -3.41
CA HIS A 103 12.36 -11.40 -4.79
C HIS A 103 11.38 -10.47 -5.52
N THR A 104 10.96 -9.36 -4.91
CA THR A 104 10.21 -8.30 -5.60
C THR A 104 11.19 -7.25 -6.14
N THR A 105 11.20 -7.10 -7.46
CA THR A 105 12.07 -6.16 -8.20
C THR A 105 11.24 -5.17 -9.00
N TYR A 106 11.89 -4.16 -9.62
CA TYR A 106 11.23 -3.18 -10.49
C TYR A 106 10.30 -3.79 -11.55
N ARG A 107 10.63 -4.97 -12.09
CA ARG A 107 9.80 -5.66 -13.11
C ARG A 107 8.44 -6.10 -12.59
N HIS A 108 8.31 -6.32 -11.28
CA HIS A 108 7.06 -6.73 -10.65
C HIS A 108 6.10 -5.55 -10.43
N VAL A 109 6.63 -4.33 -10.44
CA VAL A 109 5.90 -3.08 -10.17
C VAL A 109 5.81 -2.17 -11.40
N LEU A 110 6.58 -2.45 -12.45
CA LEU A 110 6.47 -1.77 -13.73
C LEU A 110 5.04 -1.87 -14.28
N GLY A 111 4.35 -0.74 -14.34
CA GLY A 111 2.97 -0.69 -14.79
C GLY A 111 1.93 -1.21 -13.79
N ALA A 112 2.32 -1.43 -12.53
CA ALA A 112 1.40 -1.79 -11.46
C ALA A 112 0.54 -0.58 -11.04
N LYS A 113 -0.64 -0.86 -10.48
CA LYS A 113 -1.53 0.15 -9.90
C LYS A 113 -1.46 0.19 -8.38
N ASP A 114 -0.69 -0.70 -7.81
CA ASP A 114 -0.51 -0.87 -6.38
C ASP A 114 0.94 -1.26 -6.08
N VAL A 115 1.42 -0.82 -4.93
CA VAL A 115 2.74 -1.17 -4.41
C VAL A 115 2.67 -1.29 -2.90
N ARG A 116 3.40 -2.27 -2.38
CA ARG A 116 3.56 -2.47 -0.94
C ARG A 116 4.99 -2.17 -0.53
N VAL A 117 5.15 -1.26 0.42
CA VAL A 117 6.41 -0.96 1.09
C VAL A 117 6.44 -1.62 2.46
N HIS A 118 7.58 -2.22 2.80
CA HIS A 118 7.84 -2.94 4.04
C HIS A 118 8.96 -2.23 4.82
N LEU A 119 8.61 -1.64 5.98
CA LEU A 119 9.60 -1.18 6.94
C LEU A 119 9.88 -2.31 7.93
N VAL A 120 10.98 -3.02 7.69
CA VAL A 120 11.40 -4.21 8.46
C VAL A 120 12.01 -3.83 9.83
N PRO A 121 12.05 -4.76 10.81
CA PRO A 121 12.61 -4.49 12.13
C PRO A 121 14.00 -3.88 12.12
N GLU A 122 14.89 -4.34 11.24
CA GLU A 122 16.28 -3.85 11.14
C GLU A 122 16.33 -2.36 10.80
N VAL A 123 15.47 -1.90 9.89
CA VAL A 123 15.34 -0.50 9.50
C VAL A 123 14.75 0.30 10.65
N MET A 124 13.65 -0.17 11.23
CA MET A 124 12.95 0.54 12.30
C MET A 124 13.79 0.66 13.58
N ASN A 125 14.61 -0.35 13.90
CA ASN A 125 15.50 -0.36 15.05
C ASN A 125 16.78 0.46 14.85
N SER A 126 17.04 0.98 13.64
CA SER A 126 18.15 1.90 13.39
C SER A 126 17.86 3.33 13.87
N LEU A 127 16.58 3.65 14.15
CA LEU A 127 16.15 4.95 14.63
C LEU A 127 16.58 5.18 16.08
N SER A 128 17.22 6.33 16.33
CA SER A 128 17.54 6.79 17.67
C SER A 128 16.32 7.40 18.37
N THR A 129 16.36 7.50 19.70
CA THR A 129 15.34 8.22 20.48
C THR A 129 15.06 9.62 19.89
N GLY A 130 13.79 9.94 19.63
CA GLY A 130 13.40 11.20 18.99
C GLY A 130 12.13 11.09 18.14
N LYS A 131 11.78 12.19 17.46
CA LYS A 131 10.71 12.22 16.45
C LYS A 131 11.32 12.10 15.07
N HIS A 132 10.71 11.28 14.24
CA HIS A 132 11.15 10.99 12.89
C HIS A 132 9.96 10.97 11.95
N THR A 133 10.17 11.37 10.70
CA THR A 133 9.15 11.33 9.67
C THR A 133 9.70 10.57 8.47
N ILE A 134 8.92 9.63 7.96
CA ILE A 134 9.15 8.99 6.66
C ILE A 134 8.07 9.51 5.73
N THR A 135 8.47 10.11 4.60
CA THR A 135 7.53 10.62 3.60
C THR A 135 7.50 9.67 2.42
N PHE A 136 6.31 9.21 2.07
CA PHE A 136 6.05 8.40 0.89
C PHE A 136 5.42 9.27 -0.18
N ALA A 137 5.94 9.28 -1.40
CA ALA A 137 5.30 9.92 -2.53
C ALA A 137 5.20 8.97 -3.72
N VAL A 138 4.20 9.21 -4.56
CA VAL A 138 3.95 8.45 -5.77
C VAL A 138 3.55 9.39 -6.89
N LEU A 139 4.08 9.12 -8.09
CA LEU A 139 3.66 9.72 -9.35
C LEU A 139 3.05 8.64 -10.23
N ASP A 140 1.91 8.90 -10.85
CA ASP A 140 1.28 7.99 -11.80
C ASP A 140 1.36 8.48 -13.27
N GLU A 141 0.97 7.62 -14.22
CA GLU A 141 1.02 7.92 -15.67
C GLU A 141 0.06 9.04 -16.12
N LYS A 142 -0.78 9.56 -15.21
CA LYS A 142 -1.63 10.74 -15.43
C LYS A 142 -1.02 12.01 -14.83
N ASP A 143 0.25 11.96 -14.43
CA ASP A 143 0.97 13.02 -13.74
C ASP A 143 0.35 13.38 -12.36
N GLU A 144 -0.40 12.46 -11.73
CA GLU A 144 -0.94 12.68 -10.39
C GLU A 144 0.15 12.40 -9.33
N TYR A 145 0.73 13.46 -8.79
CA TYR A 145 1.66 13.39 -7.67
C TYR A 145 0.94 13.46 -6.33
N LYS A 146 1.15 12.48 -5.47
CA LYS A 146 0.59 12.44 -4.11
C LYS A 146 1.62 11.99 -3.11
N GLN A 147 1.53 12.52 -1.89
CA GLN A 147 2.44 12.20 -0.81
C GLN A 147 1.71 11.99 0.53
N ARG A 148 2.32 11.21 1.42
CA ARG A 148 1.81 10.93 2.75
C ARG A 148 2.94 10.59 3.72
N ASP A 149 2.80 11.11 4.94
CA ASP A 149 3.81 10.93 5.99
C ASP A 149 3.45 9.81 6.97
N LEU A 150 4.48 9.13 7.45
CA LEU A 150 4.49 8.28 8.64
C LEU A 150 5.36 8.94 9.71
N ASN A 151 4.73 9.33 10.81
CA ASN A 151 5.40 9.94 11.94
C ASN A 151 5.69 8.90 13.03
N ILE A 152 6.96 8.83 13.43
CA ILE A 152 7.49 7.84 14.36
C ILE A 152 8.08 8.57 15.56
N THR A 153 7.57 8.27 16.75
CA THR A 153 8.15 8.70 18.01
C THR A 153 8.88 7.51 18.65
N VAL A 154 10.20 7.61 18.71
CA VAL A 154 11.06 6.63 19.39
C VAL A 154 11.30 7.10 20.81
N VAL A 155 10.94 6.25 21.78
CA VAL A 155 11.16 6.50 23.21
C VAL A 155 12.28 5.59 23.74
N PRO A 156 13.05 6.05 24.74
CA PRO A 156 14.15 5.26 25.29
C PRO A 156 13.62 4.03 26.01
N GLU A 157 14.39 2.93 25.99
CA GLU A 157 14.14 1.79 26.86
C GLU A 157 14.31 2.24 28.32
N LYS A 158 13.24 2.14 29.12
CA LYS A 158 13.34 2.35 30.56
C LYS A 158 14.20 1.23 31.14
N LYS A 159 15.43 1.56 31.53
CA LYS A 159 16.25 0.67 32.35
C LYS A 159 15.51 0.41 33.66
N LYS A 160 15.23 -0.87 33.92
CA LYS A 160 14.74 -1.33 35.24
C LYS A 160 15.86 -1.27 36.26
#